data_AF-A0A1H3GSS6-F1
#
_entry.id   AF-A0A1H3GSS6-F1
#
_cell.length_a   1.000
_cell.length_b   1.000
_cell.length_c   1.000
_cell.angle_alpha   90.00
_cell.angle_beta   90.00
_cell.angle_gamma   90.00
#
_symmetry.space_group_name_H-M   'P 1'
#
loop_
_entity.id
_entity.type
_entity.pdbx_description
1 polymer ?
#
loop_
_entity_poly.entity_id
_entity_poly.type
_entity_poly.pdbx_seq_one_letter_code
_entity_poly.pdbx_strand_id
1 'polypeptide(L)'
;MSGFPSAPDSFQKKTTAELQYLVENPSLYDAGVVTRARQELRQRGALVPATPSLPNSPAAPVSTAYDHDDAPPSQAGSRWLLGGLGLLAVLALAWWAFQPQPAKTAVRQPPAPIVLEATTIRPLPSFEPEAAKQVATTRRLLPATDRADTTAAGRYARMARRYWLAENTAAYLTAQALGDSVTSVFAGQAGIGLERISWFMGAMAYDQNLTPEMDTRLALMQRGMALRRSSLQALKARAEADVPLLDPDVERDQQEAVSVSREVLGQYQKAAPIRGRLEAL
;
A
#
# COMPACT_ATOMS: atom_id res chain seq x y z
N MET A 1 22.55 -24.02 -34.11
CA MET A 1 22.29 -23.67 -32.69
C MET A 1 23.32 -22.63 -32.31
N SER A 2 22.94 -21.35 -32.28
CA SER A 2 23.86 -20.23 -32.04
C SER A 2 23.48 -19.60 -30.70
N GLY A 3 24.35 -19.77 -29.70
CA GLY A 3 24.17 -19.21 -28.36
C GLY A 3 24.38 -17.71 -28.37
N PHE A 4 23.48 -16.98 -27.70
CA PHE A 4 23.68 -15.57 -27.40
C PHE A 4 24.74 -15.41 -26.30
N PRO A 5 25.62 -14.39 -26.38
CA PRO A 5 26.56 -14.11 -25.30
C PRO A 5 25.81 -13.62 -24.06
N SER A 6 25.95 -14.35 -22.95
CA SER A 6 25.46 -13.93 -21.64
C SER A 6 26.14 -12.60 -21.27
N ALA A 7 25.35 -11.57 -20.97
CA ALA A 7 25.86 -10.30 -20.46
C ALA A 7 26.77 -10.57 -19.22
N PRO A 8 27.86 -9.81 -19.05
CA PRO A 8 28.79 -10.03 -17.93
C PRO A 8 28.05 -9.83 -16.60
N ASP A 9 28.06 -10.86 -15.76
CA ASP A 9 27.37 -10.89 -14.48
C ASP A 9 27.99 -9.83 -13.56
N SER A 10 27.26 -8.74 -13.31
CA SER A 10 27.76 -7.56 -12.59
C SER A 10 28.22 -7.87 -11.17
N PHE A 11 27.82 -9.02 -10.62
CA PHE A 11 28.22 -9.55 -9.32
C PHE A 11 29.67 -10.05 -9.29
N GLN A 12 30.24 -10.46 -10.43
CA GLN A 12 31.63 -10.91 -10.50
C GLN A 12 32.62 -9.77 -10.21
N LYS A 13 32.25 -8.53 -10.55
CA LYS A 13 33.07 -7.33 -10.34
C LYS A 13 32.98 -6.75 -8.92
N LYS A 14 32.02 -7.19 -8.10
CA LYS A 14 31.83 -6.69 -6.73
C LYS A 14 32.79 -7.34 -5.76
N THR A 15 33.22 -6.58 -4.76
CA THR A 15 34.11 -7.11 -3.70
C THR A 15 33.33 -7.99 -2.71
N THR A 16 34.02 -8.83 -1.94
CA THR A 16 33.37 -9.70 -0.93
C THR A 16 32.63 -8.86 0.12
N ALA A 17 33.17 -7.72 0.53
CA ALA A 17 32.52 -6.81 1.49
C ALA A 17 31.23 -6.19 0.92
N GLU A 18 31.23 -5.81 -0.36
CA GLU A 18 30.02 -5.29 -1.02
C GLU A 18 28.94 -6.35 -1.14
N LEU A 19 29.30 -7.59 -1.48
CA LEU A 19 28.34 -8.69 -1.54
C LEU A 19 27.76 -9.01 -0.16
N GLN A 20 28.58 -8.92 0.90
CA GLN A 20 28.14 -9.13 2.28
C GLN A 20 27.16 -8.03 2.73
N TYR A 21 27.44 -6.77 2.38
CA TYR A 21 26.54 -5.65 2.68
C TYR A 21 25.14 -5.84 2.05
N LEU A 22 25.07 -6.37 0.82
CA LEU A 22 23.79 -6.70 0.16
C LEU A 22 23.00 -7.76 0.93
N VAL A 23 23.69 -8.70 1.59
CA VAL A 23 23.07 -9.79 2.36
C VAL A 23 22.62 -9.31 3.74
N GLU A 24 23.34 -8.37 4.35
CA GLU A 24 23.04 -7.80 5.66
C GLU A 24 21.87 -6.81 5.63
N ASN A 25 21.59 -6.21 4.47
CA ASN A 25 20.52 -5.21 4.31
C ASN A 25 19.45 -5.62 3.29
N PRO A 26 18.77 -6.77 3.46
CA PRO A 26 17.87 -7.30 2.45
C PRO A 26 16.62 -6.44 2.21
N SER A 27 16.27 -5.54 3.13
CA SER A 27 15.15 -4.60 2.99
C SER A 27 15.42 -3.47 1.98
N LEU A 28 16.69 -3.23 1.62
CA LEU A 28 17.10 -2.15 0.72
C LEU A 28 17.25 -2.62 -0.73
N TYR A 29 17.10 -3.91 -1.01
CA TYR A 29 17.40 -4.53 -2.31
C TYR A 29 16.32 -5.52 -2.74
N ASP A 30 16.22 -5.75 -4.05
CA ASP A 30 15.36 -6.77 -4.62
C ASP A 30 15.79 -8.18 -4.17
N ALA A 31 14.81 -9.06 -3.94
CA ALA A 31 15.05 -10.42 -3.46
C ALA A 31 15.96 -11.24 -4.40
N GLY A 32 15.89 -10.99 -5.72
CA GLY A 32 16.76 -11.61 -6.71
C GLY A 32 18.22 -11.17 -6.59
N VAL A 33 18.46 -9.90 -6.25
CA VAL A 33 19.82 -9.33 -6.04
C VAL A 33 20.47 -9.94 -4.79
N VAL A 34 19.72 -10.03 -3.69
CA VAL A 34 20.20 -10.65 -2.44
C VAL A 34 20.48 -12.13 -2.65
N THR A 35 19.63 -12.84 -3.41
CA THR A 35 19.80 -14.27 -3.69
C THR A 35 21.05 -14.53 -4.53
N ARG A 36 21.30 -13.72 -5.56
CA ARG A 36 22.54 -13.82 -6.36
C ARG A 36 23.79 -13.45 -5.57
N ALA A 37 23.73 -12.40 -4.73
CA ALA A 37 24.85 -12.03 -3.87
C ALA A 37 25.23 -13.16 -2.89
N ARG A 38 24.24 -13.86 -2.33
CA ARG A 38 24.46 -15.05 -1.48
C ARG A 38 25.10 -16.20 -2.27
N GLN A 39 24.67 -16.43 -3.50
CA GLN A 39 25.23 -17.48 -4.35
C GLN A 39 26.69 -17.21 -4.69
N GLU A 40 27.02 -15.97 -5.03
CA GLU A 40 28.39 -15.53 -5.33
C GLU A 40 29.30 -15.60 -4.08
N LEU A 41 28.81 -15.22 -2.89
CA LEU A 41 29.56 -15.38 -1.63
C LEU A 41 29.86 -16.83 -1.30
N ARG A 42 28.92 -17.75 -1.55
CA ARG A 42 29.16 -19.20 -1.38
C ARG A 42 30.17 -19.73 -2.39
N GLN A 43 30.12 -19.27 -3.65
CA GLN A 43 31.12 -19.63 -4.66
C GLN A 43 32.52 -19.14 -4.27
N ARG A 44 32.61 -18.03 -3.53
CA ARG A 44 33.87 -17.46 -3.03
C ARG A 44 34.31 -18.01 -1.66
N GLY A 45 33.59 -18.97 -1.09
CA GLY A 45 33.94 -19.61 0.19
C GLY A 45 33.82 -18.70 1.42
N ALA A 46 33.12 -17.56 1.33
CA ALA A 46 32.90 -16.66 2.45
C ALA A 46 31.77 -17.20 3.36
N LEU A 47 31.99 -17.17 4.68
CA LEU A 47 31.00 -17.60 5.68
C LEU A 47 29.80 -16.64 5.67
N VAL A 48 28.70 -17.07 5.05
CA VAL A 48 27.43 -16.33 5.06
C VAL A 48 26.74 -16.57 6.41
N PRO A 49 26.36 -15.53 7.18
CA PRO A 49 25.55 -15.70 8.38
C PRO A 49 24.22 -16.37 8.03
N ALA A 50 23.91 -17.47 8.72
CA ALA A 50 22.63 -18.15 8.57
C ALA A 50 21.49 -17.22 9.04
N THR A 51 20.46 -17.09 8.20
CA THR A 51 19.23 -16.38 8.57
C THR A 51 18.44 -17.25 9.56
N PRO A 52 17.72 -16.66 10.54
CA PRO A 52 16.78 -17.41 11.36
C PRO A 52 15.64 -17.93 10.47
N SER A 53 15.46 -19.25 10.48
CA SER A 53 14.47 -19.99 9.71
C SER A 53 13.07 -19.87 10.32
N LEU A 54 12.08 -19.49 9.49
CA LEU A 54 10.64 -19.72 9.70
C LEU A 54 10.18 -20.89 8.81
N PRO A 55 9.14 -21.65 9.19
CA PRO A 55 9.04 -23.08 8.91
C PRO A 55 8.52 -23.44 7.51
N ASN A 56 9.19 -24.44 6.92
CA ASN A 56 8.68 -25.57 6.14
C ASN A 56 7.44 -25.35 5.24
N SER A 57 7.68 -25.22 3.93
CA SER A 57 6.73 -25.67 2.90
C SER A 57 7.16 -27.07 2.43
N PRO A 58 6.27 -28.08 2.44
CA PRO A 58 6.66 -29.43 2.09
C PRO A 58 6.86 -29.62 0.58
N ALA A 59 7.88 -30.45 0.33
CA ALA A 59 8.34 -31.05 -0.90
C ALA A 59 7.27 -31.42 -1.95
N ALA A 60 7.67 -31.25 -3.21
CA ALA A 60 7.15 -31.99 -4.34
C ALA A 60 7.34 -33.50 -4.15
N PRO A 61 6.50 -34.34 -4.78
CA PRO A 61 6.92 -35.67 -5.19
C PRO A 61 7.19 -35.72 -6.70
N VAL A 62 8.29 -36.39 -6.99
CA VAL A 62 8.71 -36.91 -8.29
C VAL A 62 7.94 -38.23 -8.54
N SER A 63 7.56 -38.51 -9.78
CA SER A 63 7.13 -39.86 -10.24
C SER A 63 7.51 -39.96 -11.73
N THR A 64 8.64 -40.60 -12.06
CA THR A 64 8.79 -42.01 -12.50
C THR A 64 8.08 -42.37 -13.81
N ALA A 65 8.94 -42.65 -14.79
CA ALA A 65 8.76 -43.38 -16.05
C ALA A 65 7.68 -44.46 -16.10
N TYR A 66 7.02 -44.57 -17.26
CA TYR A 66 6.73 -45.83 -17.93
C TYR A 66 6.80 -45.66 -19.45
N ASP A 67 7.33 -46.69 -20.07
CA ASP A 67 7.62 -46.93 -21.49
C ASP A 67 6.44 -47.68 -22.16
N HIS A 68 6.52 -47.90 -23.49
CA HIS A 68 5.58 -48.59 -24.42
C HIS A 68 4.38 -47.76 -24.96
N ASP A 69 4.03 -47.77 -26.25
CA ASP A 69 4.28 -48.75 -27.32
C ASP A 69 4.17 -48.12 -28.72
N ASP A 70 4.81 -48.80 -29.68
CA ASP A 70 4.82 -48.57 -31.13
C ASP A 70 3.45 -48.76 -31.83
N ALA A 71 3.19 -47.94 -32.87
CA ALA A 71 2.80 -48.38 -34.23
C ALA A 71 2.16 -47.25 -35.11
N PRO A 72 2.66 -47.02 -36.35
CA PRO A 72 1.92 -46.39 -37.47
C PRO A 72 1.32 -47.49 -38.39
N PRO A 73 0.70 -47.25 -39.60
CA PRO A 73 0.56 -46.03 -40.42
C PRO A 73 -0.81 -45.83 -41.16
N SER A 74 -0.86 -44.79 -42.02
CA SER A 74 -1.73 -44.60 -43.23
C SER A 74 -3.20 -44.15 -42.99
N GLN A 75 -3.90 -43.37 -43.84
CA GLN A 75 -3.70 -42.86 -45.21
C GLN A 75 -4.77 -41.77 -45.50
N ALA A 76 -4.50 -40.92 -46.51
CA ALA A 76 -5.42 -40.29 -47.46
C ALA A 76 -6.45 -39.22 -47.01
N GLY A 77 -6.43 -38.07 -47.71
CA GLY A 77 -7.53 -37.10 -47.64
C GLY A 77 -7.25 -35.73 -48.25
N SER A 78 -6.93 -35.68 -49.56
CA SER A 78 -6.90 -34.46 -50.36
C SER A 78 -8.26 -33.75 -50.33
N ARG A 79 -8.26 -32.44 -50.03
CA ARG A 79 -9.03 -31.36 -50.69
C ARG A 79 -9.14 -30.17 -49.74
N TRP A 80 -8.54 -29.05 -50.12
CA TRP A 80 -9.13 -27.69 -50.14
C TRP A 80 -7.98 -26.70 -50.40
N LEU A 81 -7.54 -26.71 -51.67
CA LEU A 81 -6.95 -25.54 -52.31
C LEU A 81 -8.02 -24.47 -52.34
N LEU A 82 -7.87 -23.39 -51.57
CA LEU A 82 -8.40 -22.03 -51.78
C LEU A 82 -8.21 -21.19 -50.49
N GLY A 83 -7.00 -20.69 -50.27
CA GLY A 83 -6.71 -19.78 -49.14
C GLY A 83 -5.37 -19.05 -49.23
N GLY A 84 -4.70 -19.08 -50.38
CA GLY A 84 -3.27 -18.73 -50.50
C GLY A 84 -2.93 -17.26 -50.69
N LEU A 85 -3.89 -16.33 -50.80
CA LEU A 85 -3.62 -14.93 -51.13
C LEU A 85 -3.87 -13.92 -49.99
N GLY A 86 -4.63 -14.28 -48.95
CA GLY A 86 -4.85 -13.42 -47.79
C GLY A 86 -3.70 -13.44 -46.78
N LEU A 87 -3.05 -14.60 -46.61
CA LEU A 87 -2.04 -14.79 -45.56
C LEU A 87 -0.74 -14.01 -45.83
N LEU A 88 -0.36 -13.85 -47.11
CA LEU A 88 0.84 -13.11 -47.50
C LEU A 88 0.70 -11.59 -47.29
N ALA A 89 -0.50 -11.03 -47.48
CA ALA A 89 -0.74 -9.61 -47.21
C ALA A 89 -0.71 -9.29 -45.71
N VAL A 90 -1.26 -10.17 -44.87
CA VAL A 90 -1.23 -10.03 -43.42
C VAL A 90 0.20 -10.21 -42.87
N LEU A 91 0.97 -11.16 -43.41
CA LEU A 91 2.37 -11.34 -43.02
C LEU A 91 3.26 -10.18 -43.48
N ALA A 92 3.01 -9.59 -44.65
CA ALA A 92 3.75 -8.42 -45.13
C ALA A 92 3.44 -7.16 -44.28
N LEU A 93 2.18 -6.95 -43.89
CA LEU A 93 1.80 -5.86 -42.98
C LEU A 93 2.36 -6.05 -41.56
N ALA A 94 2.35 -7.28 -41.04
CA ALA A 94 2.96 -7.60 -39.75
C ALA A 94 4.48 -7.38 -39.77
N TRP A 95 5.15 -7.75 -40.87
CA TRP A 95 6.58 -7.51 -41.04
C TRP A 95 6.92 -6.03 -41.15
N TRP A 96 6.06 -5.22 -41.78
CA TRP A 96 6.26 -3.78 -41.88
C TRP A 96 6.02 -3.06 -40.53
N ALA A 97 5.03 -3.50 -39.74
CA ALA A 97 4.76 -2.97 -38.41
C ALA A 97 5.85 -3.31 -37.37
N PHE A 98 6.58 -4.41 -37.58
CA PHE A 98 7.65 -4.86 -36.70
C PHE A 98 9.07 -4.48 -37.18
N GLN A 99 9.20 -3.57 -38.15
CA GLN A 99 10.53 -3.07 -38.48
C GLN A 99 11.14 -2.37 -37.25
N PRO A 100 12.36 -2.77 -36.83
CA PRO A 100 13.05 -2.12 -35.73
C PRO A 100 13.32 -0.68 -36.12
N GLN A 101 12.60 0.26 -35.49
CA GLN A 101 12.91 1.66 -35.61
C GLN A 101 14.35 1.86 -35.14
N PRO A 102 15.20 2.57 -35.91
CA PRO A 102 16.55 2.88 -35.46
C PRO A 102 16.42 3.62 -34.14
N ALA A 103 17.01 3.04 -33.09
CA ALA A 103 17.03 3.65 -31.77
C ALA A 103 17.60 5.05 -31.93
N LYS A 104 16.75 6.07 -31.72
CA LYS A 104 17.20 7.45 -31.59
C LYS A 104 18.23 7.44 -30.46
N THR A 105 19.50 7.61 -30.82
CA THR A 105 20.58 7.80 -29.86
C THR A 105 20.20 9.01 -29.01
N ALA A 106 19.77 8.73 -27.78
CA ALA A 106 19.46 9.75 -26.80
C ALA A 106 20.76 10.53 -26.56
N VAL A 107 20.80 11.76 -27.07
CA VAL A 107 21.86 12.72 -26.73
C VAL A 107 21.79 12.87 -25.22
N ARG A 108 22.84 12.40 -24.54
CA ARG A 108 22.98 12.50 -23.09
C ARG A 108 22.97 13.98 -22.73
N GLN A 109 21.81 14.47 -22.27
CA GLN A 109 21.70 15.82 -21.76
C GLN A 109 22.67 15.95 -20.57
N PRO A 110 23.46 17.04 -20.51
CA PRO A 110 24.30 17.30 -19.35
C PRO A 110 23.42 17.33 -18.10
N PRO A 111 23.91 16.82 -16.95
CA PRO A 111 23.13 16.85 -15.72
C PRO A 111 22.73 18.30 -15.43
N ALA A 112 21.42 18.53 -15.32
CA ALA A 112 20.91 19.84 -14.96
C ALA A 112 21.60 20.31 -13.66
N PRO A 113 21.94 21.60 -13.53
CA PRO A 113 22.57 22.13 -12.34
C PRO A 113 21.69 21.82 -11.12
N ILE A 114 22.31 21.35 -10.03
CA ILE A 114 21.64 21.09 -8.76
C ILE A 114 21.15 22.43 -8.22
N VAL A 115 19.89 22.76 -8.48
CA VAL A 115 19.21 23.92 -7.90
C VAL A 115 18.68 23.50 -6.54
N LEU A 116 19.11 24.20 -5.49
CA LEU A 116 18.53 24.05 -4.17
C LEU A 116 17.13 24.65 -4.18
N GLU A 117 16.13 23.82 -4.48
CA GLU A 117 14.73 24.21 -4.33
C GLU A 117 14.41 24.29 -2.83
N ALA A 118 14.12 25.51 -2.36
CA ALA A 118 13.63 25.73 -1.01
C ALA A 118 12.24 25.09 -0.88
N THR A 119 12.22 23.84 -0.42
CA THR A 119 10.98 23.12 -0.13
C THR A 119 10.27 23.84 1.01
N THR A 120 9.13 24.46 0.73
CA THR A 120 8.32 25.11 1.77
C THR A 120 7.68 24.03 2.64
N ILE A 121 8.25 23.79 3.82
CA ILE A 121 7.71 22.85 4.80
C ILE A 121 6.55 23.54 5.53
N ARG A 122 5.33 23.07 5.31
CA ARG A 122 4.18 23.43 6.16
C ARG A 122 4.08 22.41 7.29
N PRO A 123 4.37 22.78 8.56
CA PRO A 123 4.27 21.84 9.66
C PRO A 123 2.80 21.43 9.89
N LEU A 124 2.60 20.21 10.40
CA LEU A 124 1.28 19.74 10.80
C LEU A 124 0.77 20.61 11.97
N PRO A 125 -0.47 21.14 11.93
CA PRO A 125 -1.02 21.92 13.03
C PRO A 125 -1.11 21.10 14.33
N SER A 126 -1.09 21.81 15.47
CA SER A 126 -1.45 21.19 16.75
C SER A 126 -2.96 21.11 16.89
N PHE A 127 -3.49 19.88 16.98
CA PHE A 127 -4.93 19.62 17.12
C PHE A 127 -5.38 19.42 18.58
N GLU A 128 -4.48 19.57 19.56
CA GLU A 128 -4.78 19.43 20.99
C GLU A 128 -5.92 20.35 21.49
N PRO A 129 -5.96 21.67 21.19
CA PRO A 129 -7.02 22.53 21.71
C PRO A 129 -8.39 22.20 21.11
N GLU A 130 -8.44 21.76 19.86
CA GLU A 130 -9.68 21.33 19.19
C GLU A 130 -10.16 19.99 19.75
N ALA A 131 -9.24 19.01 19.86
CA ALA A 131 -9.52 17.70 20.44
C ALA A 131 -10.03 17.82 21.88
N ALA A 132 -9.47 18.71 22.70
CA ALA A 132 -9.94 18.93 24.06
C ALA A 132 -11.40 19.41 24.11
N LYS A 133 -11.80 20.32 23.20
CA LYS A 133 -13.19 20.77 23.08
C LYS A 133 -14.11 19.65 22.63
N GLN A 134 -13.70 18.90 21.61
CA GLN A 134 -14.48 17.77 21.09
C GLN A 134 -14.66 16.67 22.15
N VAL A 135 -13.61 16.33 22.91
CA VAL A 135 -13.70 15.39 24.04
C VAL A 135 -14.70 15.88 25.09
N ALA A 136 -14.65 17.16 25.45
CA ALA A 136 -15.60 17.74 26.40
C ALA A 136 -17.04 17.63 25.89
N THR A 137 -17.29 17.93 24.62
CA THR A 137 -18.58 17.75 23.97
C THR A 137 -19.02 16.29 24.01
N THR A 138 -18.16 15.37 23.59
CA THR A 138 -18.48 13.94 23.53
C THR A 138 -18.83 13.38 24.91
N ARG A 139 -18.12 13.83 25.96
CA ARG A 139 -18.41 13.42 27.34
C ARG A 139 -19.75 13.97 27.83
N ARG A 140 -20.14 15.18 27.43
CA ARG A 140 -21.43 15.79 27.82
C ARG A 140 -22.64 15.06 27.24
N LEU A 141 -22.46 14.35 26.13
CA LEU A 141 -23.51 13.56 25.49
C LEU A 141 -23.81 12.24 26.21
N LEU A 142 -22.96 11.83 27.17
CA LEU A 142 -23.20 10.63 27.96
C LEU A 142 -24.33 10.85 28.99
N PRO A 143 -25.11 9.80 29.29
CA PRO A 143 -26.08 9.81 30.38
C PRO A 143 -25.47 10.30 31.70
N ALA A 144 -26.28 10.94 32.55
CA ALA A 144 -25.80 11.46 33.83
C ALA A 144 -25.22 10.37 34.75
N THR A 145 -25.81 9.17 34.70
CA THR A 145 -25.33 7.96 35.41
C THR A 145 -23.91 7.61 35.00
N ASP A 146 -23.66 7.58 33.70
CA ASP A 146 -22.38 7.18 33.10
C ASP A 146 -21.31 8.25 33.30
N ARG A 147 -21.72 9.52 33.36
CA ARG A 147 -20.82 10.63 33.72
C ARG A 147 -20.42 10.64 35.19
N ALA A 148 -21.23 10.05 36.07
CA ALA A 148 -20.94 9.96 37.51
C ALA A 148 -19.86 8.92 37.82
N ASP A 149 -19.74 7.86 37.01
CA ASP A 149 -18.60 6.94 37.09
C ASP A 149 -17.34 7.61 36.53
N THR A 150 -16.55 8.20 37.43
CA THR A 150 -15.32 8.91 37.09
C THR A 150 -14.25 8.00 36.49
N THR A 151 -14.31 6.69 36.76
CA THR A 151 -13.33 5.72 36.28
C THR A 151 -13.61 5.35 34.82
N ALA A 152 -14.83 4.89 34.53
CA ALA A 152 -15.25 4.58 33.17
C ALA A 152 -15.26 5.83 32.28
N ALA A 153 -15.81 6.95 32.76
CA ALA A 153 -15.80 8.21 32.03
C ALA A 153 -14.38 8.73 31.77
N GLY A 154 -13.44 8.49 32.70
CA GLY A 154 -12.03 8.82 32.53
C GLY A 154 -11.35 7.99 31.45
N ARG A 155 -11.60 6.67 31.41
CA ARG A 155 -11.12 5.77 30.34
C ARG A 155 -11.69 6.16 28.99
N TYR A 156 -13.00 6.37 28.92
CA TYR A 156 -13.68 6.84 27.71
C TYR A 156 -13.10 8.18 27.21
N ALA A 157 -12.87 9.16 28.09
CA ALA A 157 -12.29 10.44 27.70
C ALA A 157 -10.87 10.31 27.12
N ARG A 158 -10.04 9.38 27.62
CA ARG A 158 -8.72 9.08 27.04
C ARG A 158 -8.83 8.47 25.65
N MET A 159 -9.77 7.55 25.44
CA MET A 159 -10.04 6.96 24.13
C MET A 159 -10.57 8.01 23.14
N ALA A 160 -11.53 8.82 23.56
CA ALA A 160 -12.05 9.93 22.78
C ALA A 160 -10.95 10.93 22.41
N ARG A 161 -9.99 11.22 23.30
CA ARG A 161 -8.85 12.09 22.97
C ARG A 161 -7.99 11.50 21.86
N ARG A 162 -7.66 10.20 21.95
CA ARG A 162 -6.89 9.50 20.91
C ARG A 162 -7.62 9.54 19.56
N TYR A 163 -8.92 9.26 19.58
CA TYR A 163 -9.79 9.37 18.41
C TYR A 163 -9.75 10.77 17.81
N TRP A 164 -10.02 11.83 18.59
CA TRP A 164 -10.11 13.19 18.06
C TRP A 164 -8.78 13.72 17.54
N LEU A 165 -7.65 13.36 18.16
CA LEU A 165 -6.34 13.69 17.63
C LEU A 165 -6.07 13.01 16.28
N ALA A 166 -6.47 11.75 16.13
CA ALA A 166 -6.36 11.01 14.87
C ALA A 166 -7.32 11.57 13.80
N GLU A 167 -8.59 11.80 14.16
CA GLU A 167 -9.64 12.35 13.30
C GLU A 167 -9.26 13.72 12.76
N ASN A 168 -8.86 14.67 13.61
CA ASN A 168 -8.51 16.02 13.17
C ASN A 168 -7.27 16.02 12.26
N THR A 169 -6.28 15.17 12.58
CA THR A 169 -5.10 15.00 11.73
C THR A 169 -5.48 14.43 10.36
N ALA A 170 -6.28 13.37 10.34
CA ALA A 170 -6.71 12.72 9.10
C ALA A 170 -7.62 13.63 8.26
N ALA A 171 -8.54 14.36 8.90
CA ALA A 171 -9.42 15.33 8.24
C ALA A 171 -8.62 16.46 7.60
N TYR A 172 -7.63 17.00 8.31
CA TYR A 172 -6.74 18.04 7.78
C TYR A 172 -5.97 17.56 6.55
N LEU A 173 -5.35 16.39 6.62
CA LEU A 173 -4.57 15.84 5.50
C LEU A 173 -5.45 15.48 4.31
N THR A 174 -6.65 14.95 4.55
CA THR A 174 -7.61 14.68 3.47
C THR A 174 -8.07 15.98 2.82
N ALA A 175 -8.36 17.02 3.60
CA ALA A 175 -8.70 18.34 3.07
C ALA A 175 -7.55 18.97 2.27
N GLN A 176 -6.30 18.78 2.71
CA GLN A 176 -5.12 19.24 1.99
C GLN A 176 -4.97 18.53 0.63
N ALA A 177 -5.26 17.23 0.57
CA ALA A 177 -5.25 16.44 -0.66
C ALA A 177 -6.37 16.84 -1.63
N LEU A 178 -7.57 17.11 -1.12
CA LEU A 178 -8.71 17.54 -1.94
C LEU A 178 -8.57 18.99 -2.42
N GLY A 179 -7.91 19.85 -1.65
CA GLY A 179 -7.71 21.27 -1.96
C GLY A 179 -6.44 21.60 -2.73
N ASP A 180 -5.81 20.60 -3.38
CA ASP A 180 -4.57 20.73 -4.16
C ASP A 180 -3.44 21.49 -3.43
N SER A 181 -3.40 21.35 -2.10
CA SER A 181 -2.47 22.08 -1.23
C SER A 181 -1.34 21.17 -0.74
N VAL A 182 -1.05 20.12 -1.50
CA VAL A 182 -0.12 19.05 -1.12
C VAL A 182 1.32 19.47 -1.39
N THR A 183 2.20 19.15 -0.46
CA THR A 183 3.64 19.41 -0.54
C THR A 183 4.40 18.09 -0.62
N SER A 184 5.69 18.15 -0.96
CA SER A 184 6.56 16.95 -1.03
C SER A 184 6.67 16.17 0.29
N VAL A 185 6.33 16.78 1.42
CA VAL A 185 6.34 16.13 2.75
C VAL A 185 5.03 15.41 3.09
N PHE A 186 4.01 15.50 2.23
CA PHE A 186 2.67 14.98 2.53
C PHE A 186 2.63 13.49 2.81
N ALA A 187 3.36 12.66 2.06
CA ALA A 187 3.41 11.21 2.31
C ALA A 187 3.93 10.90 3.73
N GLY A 188 4.91 11.66 4.21
CA GLY A 188 5.40 11.58 5.59
C GLY A 188 4.35 12.02 6.60
N GLN A 189 3.64 13.10 6.33
CA GLN A 189 2.54 13.59 7.20
C GLN A 189 1.35 12.61 7.26
N ALA A 190 1.00 11.99 6.13
CA ALA A 190 0.03 10.90 6.07
C ALA A 190 0.48 9.70 6.91
N GLY A 191 1.79 9.39 6.93
CA GLY A 191 2.38 8.43 7.87
C GLY A 191 2.09 8.73 9.34
N ILE A 192 2.25 9.99 9.76
CA ILE A 192 1.94 10.45 11.13
C ILE A 192 0.44 10.29 11.43
N GLY A 193 -0.42 10.62 10.47
CA GLY A 193 -1.87 10.41 10.60
C GLY A 193 -2.22 8.93 10.81
N LEU A 194 -1.63 8.04 10.00
CA LEU A 194 -1.82 6.59 10.11
C LEU A 194 -1.30 6.02 11.43
N GLU A 195 -0.20 6.54 11.96
CA GLU A 195 0.31 6.16 13.27
C GLU A 195 -0.65 6.55 14.41
N ARG A 196 -1.22 7.76 14.37
CA ARG A 196 -2.23 8.17 15.36
C ARG A 196 -3.47 7.28 15.31
N ILE A 197 -3.91 6.90 14.11
CA ILE A 197 -5.01 5.95 13.93
C ILE A 197 -4.63 4.58 14.50
N SER A 198 -3.42 4.08 14.23
CA SER A 198 -2.98 2.77 14.74
C SER A 198 -2.91 2.74 16.26
N TRP A 199 -2.52 3.83 16.92
CA TRP A 199 -2.55 3.95 18.38
C TRP A 199 -3.96 3.90 18.96
N PHE A 200 -4.93 4.56 18.31
CA PHE A 200 -6.32 4.45 18.71
C PHE A 200 -6.84 3.02 18.54
N MET A 201 -6.63 2.42 17.36
CA MET A 201 -7.08 1.06 17.07
C MET A 201 -6.42 0.01 17.97
N GLY A 202 -5.13 0.18 18.28
CA GLY A 202 -4.41 -0.69 19.22
C GLY A 202 -4.93 -0.55 20.64
N ALA A 203 -5.34 0.65 21.05
CA ALA A 203 -5.96 0.85 22.37
C ALA A 203 -7.36 0.22 22.47
N MET A 204 -8.11 0.16 21.37
CA MET A 204 -9.42 -0.53 21.30
C MET A 204 -9.31 -2.04 21.51
N ALA A 205 -8.14 -2.65 21.28
CA ALA A 205 -7.95 -4.09 21.48
C ALA A 205 -7.94 -4.51 22.96
N TYR A 206 -7.83 -3.56 23.89
CA TYR A 206 -7.87 -3.83 25.33
C TYR A 206 -9.27 -3.61 25.87
N ASP A 207 -9.70 -4.49 26.78
CA ASP A 207 -10.94 -4.30 27.52
C ASP A 207 -10.87 -3.04 28.38
N GLN A 208 -11.67 -2.04 27.99
CA GLN A 208 -11.73 -0.75 28.66
C GLN A 208 -12.69 -0.77 29.86
N ASN A 209 -13.42 -1.85 30.13
CA ASN A 209 -14.42 -1.95 31.21
C ASN A 209 -15.32 -0.71 31.23
N LEU A 210 -16.00 -0.44 30.12
CA LEU A 210 -16.85 0.73 29.94
C LEU A 210 -18.33 0.36 30.13
N THR A 211 -19.18 1.38 30.22
CA THR A 211 -20.62 1.15 30.16
C THR A 211 -21.04 0.82 28.72
N PRO A 212 -22.15 0.10 28.51
CA PRO A 212 -22.63 -0.25 27.17
C PRO A 212 -22.82 0.96 26.23
N GLU A 213 -23.23 2.11 26.78
CA GLU A 213 -23.37 3.35 26.01
C GLU A 213 -22.01 3.88 25.55
N MET A 214 -21.01 3.91 26.44
CA MET A 214 -19.65 4.32 26.08
C MET A 214 -19.04 3.39 25.02
N ASP A 215 -19.26 2.08 25.13
CA ASP A 215 -18.80 1.10 24.14
C ASP A 215 -19.46 1.31 22.78
N THR A 216 -20.78 1.55 22.75
CA THR A 216 -21.51 1.84 21.50
C THR A 216 -20.93 3.07 20.80
N ARG A 217 -20.63 4.13 21.57
CA ARG A 217 -20.02 5.35 21.03
C ARG A 217 -18.58 5.12 20.56
N LEU A 218 -17.81 4.29 21.25
CA LEU A 218 -16.46 3.91 20.79
C LEU A 218 -16.48 3.06 19.52
N ALA A 219 -17.46 2.17 19.36
CA ALA A 219 -17.65 1.40 18.14
C ALA A 219 -17.93 2.34 16.94
N LEU A 220 -18.73 3.39 17.16
CA LEU A 220 -18.96 4.43 16.15
C LEU A 220 -17.65 5.16 15.78
N MET A 221 -16.85 5.56 16.79
CA MET A 221 -15.51 6.14 16.55
C MET A 221 -14.60 5.19 15.76
N GLN A 222 -14.61 3.89 16.07
CA GLN A 222 -13.83 2.87 15.37
C GLN A 222 -14.22 2.75 13.90
N ARG A 223 -15.53 2.76 13.59
CA ARG A 223 -16.02 2.78 12.22
C ARG A 223 -15.51 4.00 11.45
N GLY A 224 -15.57 5.19 12.05
CA GLY A 224 -15.03 6.41 11.45
C GLY A 224 -13.52 6.31 11.21
N MET A 225 -12.77 5.75 12.16
CA MET A 225 -11.31 5.56 12.03
C MET A 225 -10.93 4.54 10.96
N ALA A 226 -11.73 3.52 10.74
CA ALA A 226 -11.50 2.57 9.65
C ALA A 226 -11.56 3.28 8.28
N LEU A 227 -12.56 4.15 8.08
CA LEU A 227 -12.70 4.98 6.88
C LEU A 227 -11.53 5.96 6.74
N ARG A 228 -11.14 6.64 7.83
CA ARG A 228 -9.95 7.52 7.82
C ARG A 228 -8.68 6.77 7.42
N ARG A 229 -8.53 5.54 7.90
CA ARG A 229 -7.37 4.70 7.60
C ARG A 229 -7.31 4.33 6.13
N SER A 230 -8.41 3.85 5.54
CA SER A 230 -8.45 3.50 4.11
C SER A 230 -8.14 4.72 3.24
N SER A 231 -8.78 5.86 3.51
CA SER A 231 -8.54 7.10 2.77
C SER A 231 -7.08 7.55 2.86
N LEU A 232 -6.50 7.62 4.06
CA LEU A 232 -5.11 8.05 4.22
C LEU A 232 -4.11 7.07 3.62
N GLN A 233 -4.37 5.76 3.67
CA GLN A 233 -3.51 4.77 3.00
C GLN A 233 -3.53 4.97 1.48
N ALA A 234 -4.71 5.19 0.89
CA ALA A 234 -4.83 5.47 -0.54
C ALA A 234 -4.13 6.78 -0.92
N LEU A 235 -4.36 7.86 -0.17
CA LEU A 235 -3.70 9.16 -0.39
C LEU A 235 -2.19 9.06 -0.26
N LYS A 236 -1.68 8.36 0.75
CA LYS A 236 -0.24 8.14 0.93
C LYS A 236 0.36 7.39 -0.26
N ALA A 237 -0.23 6.26 -0.65
CA ALA A 237 0.27 5.45 -1.76
C ALA A 237 0.28 6.24 -3.08
N ARG A 238 -0.74 7.07 -3.31
CA ARG A 238 -0.83 7.95 -4.49
C ARG A 238 0.23 9.04 -4.48
N ALA A 239 0.45 9.67 -3.32
CA ALA A 239 1.50 10.67 -3.15
C ALA A 239 2.90 10.08 -3.35
N GLU A 240 3.15 8.85 -2.88
CA GLU A 240 4.42 8.14 -3.09
C GLU A 240 4.63 7.72 -4.55
N ALA A 241 3.55 7.46 -5.28
CA ALA A 241 3.59 7.08 -6.69
C ALA A 241 3.56 8.28 -7.66
N ASP A 242 3.52 9.51 -7.15
CA ASP A 242 3.40 10.75 -7.94
C ASP A 242 2.21 10.73 -8.94
N VAL A 243 1.09 10.17 -8.49
CA VAL A 243 -0.17 10.13 -9.26
C VAL A 243 -1.22 11.07 -8.64
N PRO A 244 -2.24 11.49 -9.42
CA PRO A 244 -3.32 12.31 -8.88
C PRO A 244 -3.93 11.71 -7.61
N LEU A 245 -4.04 12.56 -6.58
CA LEU A 245 -4.51 12.18 -5.24
C LEU A 245 -6.02 11.98 -5.18
N LEU A 246 -6.76 12.64 -6.07
CA LEU A 246 -8.21 12.55 -6.10
C LEU A 246 -8.64 11.18 -6.61
N ASP A 247 -9.45 10.50 -5.80
CA ASP A 247 -10.07 9.22 -6.09
C ASP A 247 -11.52 9.28 -5.60
N PRO A 248 -12.51 8.90 -6.42
CA PRO A 248 -13.91 8.82 -5.98
C PRO A 248 -14.11 8.03 -4.69
N ASP A 249 -13.27 7.02 -4.42
CA ASP A 249 -13.36 6.25 -3.19
C ASP A 249 -12.86 7.05 -1.97
N VAL A 250 -11.83 7.88 -2.13
CA VAL A 250 -11.34 8.78 -1.06
C VAL A 250 -12.40 9.84 -0.73
N GLU A 251 -13.09 10.38 -1.73
CA GLU A 251 -14.18 11.34 -1.51
C GLU A 251 -15.37 10.71 -0.78
N ARG A 252 -15.74 9.48 -1.14
CA ARG A 252 -16.82 8.75 -0.47
C ARG A 252 -16.47 8.47 0.99
N ASP A 253 -15.30 7.87 1.24
CA ASP A 253 -14.83 7.59 2.58
C ASP A 253 -14.73 8.86 3.44
N GLN A 254 -14.31 9.98 2.85
CA GLN A 254 -14.28 11.29 3.50
C GLN A 254 -15.68 11.74 3.92
N GLN A 255 -16.68 11.64 3.04
CA GLN A 255 -18.06 12.02 3.35
C GLN A 255 -18.64 11.16 4.47
N GLU A 256 -18.40 9.84 4.41
CA GLU A 256 -18.84 8.91 5.45
C GLU A 256 -18.13 9.17 6.77
N ALA A 257 -16.81 9.39 6.77
CA ALA A 257 -16.05 9.70 7.98
C ALA A 257 -16.51 11.02 8.63
N VAL A 258 -16.82 12.04 7.83
CA VAL A 258 -17.40 13.31 8.32
C VAL A 258 -18.79 13.09 8.90
N SER A 259 -19.60 12.23 8.29
CA SER A 259 -20.93 11.90 8.83
C SER A 259 -20.82 11.22 10.20
N VAL A 260 -19.88 10.29 10.34
CA VAL A 260 -19.60 9.59 11.61
C VAL A 260 -19.09 10.55 12.67
N SER A 261 -18.13 11.42 12.35
CA SER A 261 -17.59 12.36 13.35
C SER A 261 -18.65 13.38 13.83
N ARG A 262 -19.56 13.81 12.95
CA ARG A 262 -20.73 14.60 13.35
C ARG A 262 -21.66 13.82 14.28
N GLU A 263 -21.93 12.56 13.98
CA GLU A 263 -22.74 11.69 14.84
C GLU A 263 -22.10 11.49 16.22
N VAL A 264 -20.77 11.28 16.29
CA VAL A 264 -20.02 11.21 17.55
C VAL A 264 -20.18 12.50 18.37
N LEU A 265 -20.28 13.66 17.71
CA LEU A 265 -20.56 14.96 18.34
C LEU A 265 -22.05 15.21 18.62
N GLY A 266 -22.93 14.22 18.41
CA GLY A 266 -24.37 14.33 18.64
C GLY A 266 -25.09 15.15 17.58
N GLN A 267 -24.44 15.48 16.47
CA GLN A 267 -25.00 16.19 15.32
C GLN A 267 -25.53 15.19 14.31
N TYR A 268 -26.65 14.53 14.63
CA TYR A 268 -27.27 13.59 13.70
C TYR A 268 -27.86 14.35 12.51
N GLN A 269 -27.24 14.19 11.35
CA GLN A 269 -27.87 14.54 10.08
C GLN A 269 -28.33 13.22 9.45
N LYS A 270 -29.63 13.12 9.18
CA LYS A 270 -30.21 12.01 8.40
C LYS A 270 -29.64 12.12 6.97
N ALA A 271 -28.44 11.57 6.75
CA ALA A 271 -27.82 11.52 5.45
C ALA A 271 -28.68 10.63 4.53
N ALA A 272 -28.80 11.00 3.26
CA ALA A 272 -29.37 10.10 2.26
C ALA A 272 -28.53 8.80 2.25
N PRO A 273 -29.16 7.62 2.17
CA PRO A 273 -28.44 6.35 2.22
C PRO A 273 -27.44 6.29 1.06
N ILE A 274 -26.15 6.41 1.38
CA ILE A 274 -25.07 6.12 0.44
C ILE A 274 -25.03 4.59 0.35
N ARG A 275 -25.39 4.04 -0.82
CA ARG A 275 -25.28 2.61 -1.10
C ARG A 275 -23.78 2.22 -1.05
N GLY A 276 -23.32 1.59 0.03
CA GLY A 276 -21.93 1.16 0.13
C GLY A 276 -21.52 0.32 1.36
N ARG A 277 -21.12 -0.93 1.06
CA ARG A 277 -20.14 -1.85 1.70
C ARG A 277 -20.15 -2.20 3.19
N LEU A 278 -20.89 -1.52 4.07
CA LEU A 278 -20.81 -1.78 5.51
C LEU A 278 -21.68 -2.94 6.01
N GLU A 279 -22.38 -3.64 5.11
CA GLU A 279 -23.04 -4.92 5.44
C GLU A 279 -22.09 -6.13 5.35
N ALA A 280 -20.81 -5.94 5.00
CA ALA A 280 -19.87 -7.02 4.72
C ALA A 280 -18.63 -7.08 5.66
N LEU A 281 -18.63 -6.35 6.79
CA LEU A 281 -17.56 -6.40 7.79
C LEU A 281 -18.09 -6.85 9.16
#